data_AF-A0A374BTA6-F1
#
_entry.id   AF-A0A374BTA6-F1
#
_cell.length_a   1.000
_cell.length_b   1.000
_cell.length_c   1.000
_cell.angle_alpha   90.00
_cell.angle_beta   90.00
_cell.angle_gamma   90.00
#
_symmetry.space_group_name_H-M   'P 1'
#
loop_
_entity.id
_entity.type
_entity.pdbx_description
1 polymer ?
#
loop_
_entity_poly.entity_id
_entity_poly.type
_entity_poly.pdbx_seq_one_letter_code
_entity_poly.pdbx_strand_id
1 'polypeptide(L)'
;MNDANKETNAAYEEPKKKVYVKLIIFLALITALFIVLGAKFVLFYYRTHGIGGHYIYKGCDAKVVHALPEGLTDEAISDAVINVEYGKEKNDFDKYDCLAESHYLLGVQNVDDTHCKVYVMSLCERYRYSYTENVSGSSMCRMIDFQKENGEWAMTDSWQPRDGAGYTASIKQTVPKEISDEAVDTQIHIKELMAENTNKAKDYFEKLNDSGSVHNAAL
;
A
#
# COMPACT_ATOMS: atom_id res chain seq x y z
N MET A 1 49.29 61.91 -24.20
CA MET A 1 49.48 60.85 -23.18
C MET A 1 48.11 60.41 -22.64
N ASN A 2 47.20 59.88 -23.48
CA ASN A 2 45.88 59.40 -23.00
C ASN A 2 45.23 58.29 -23.85
N ASP A 3 45.64 58.08 -25.10
CA ASP A 3 45.00 57.04 -25.95
C ASP A 3 45.49 55.62 -25.63
N ALA A 4 46.77 55.44 -25.28
CA ALA A 4 47.35 54.14 -24.94
C ALA A 4 46.75 53.51 -23.66
N ASN A 5 46.25 54.33 -22.71
CA ASN A 5 45.58 53.85 -21.49
C ASN A 5 44.12 53.45 -21.73
N LYS A 6 43.50 53.87 -22.83
CA LYS A 6 42.11 53.56 -23.15
C LYS A 6 41.99 52.21 -23.87
N GLU A 7 42.91 51.94 -24.79
CA GLU A 7 42.98 50.65 -25.51
C GLU A 7 43.40 49.48 -24.60
N THR A 8 44.36 49.70 -23.69
CA THR A 8 44.81 48.68 -22.73
C THR A 8 43.72 48.30 -21.72
N ASN A 9 42.94 49.28 -21.24
CA ASN A 9 41.80 49.01 -20.36
C ASN A 9 40.65 48.29 -21.09
N ALA A 10 40.37 48.63 -22.36
CA ALA A 10 39.36 47.93 -23.15
C ALA A 10 39.75 46.47 -23.45
N ALA A 11 41.03 46.22 -23.77
CA ALA A 11 41.57 44.88 -24.01
C ALA A 11 41.59 43.99 -22.76
N TYR A 12 41.61 44.60 -21.56
CA TYR A 12 41.55 43.88 -20.28
C TYR A 12 40.12 43.65 -19.77
N GLU A 13 39.18 44.54 -20.10
CA GLU A 13 37.76 44.47 -19.70
C GLU A 13 36.93 43.47 -20.54
N GLU A 14 37.19 43.35 -21.84
CA GLU A 14 36.50 42.39 -22.71
C GLU A 14 36.63 40.91 -22.27
N PRO A 15 37.84 40.37 -21.99
CA PRO A 15 37.99 38.99 -21.56
C PRO A 15 37.37 38.76 -20.17
N LYS A 16 37.44 39.74 -19.26
CA LYS A 16 36.77 39.69 -17.96
C LYS A 16 35.25 39.57 -18.11
N LYS A 17 34.62 40.38 -18.97
CA LYS A 17 33.17 40.28 -19.24
C LYS A 17 32.78 38.90 -19.78
N LYS A 18 33.56 38.32 -20.70
CA LYS A 18 33.29 36.96 -21.23
C LYS A 18 33.41 35.89 -20.14
N VAL A 19 34.36 36.02 -19.21
CA VAL A 19 34.52 35.11 -18.07
C VAL A 19 33.35 35.26 -17.09
N TYR A 20 32.94 36.49 -16.76
CA TYR A 20 31.80 36.75 -15.88
C TYR A 20 30.48 36.19 -16.46
N VAL A 21 30.23 36.37 -17.76
CA VAL A 21 29.04 35.83 -18.42
C VAL A 21 29.03 34.30 -18.36
N LYS A 22 30.16 33.64 -18.62
CA LYS A 22 30.28 32.17 -18.51
C LYS A 22 30.05 31.68 -17.08
N LEU A 23 30.57 32.41 -16.08
CA LEU A 23 30.38 32.08 -14.67
C LEU A 23 28.91 32.20 -14.26
N ILE A 24 28.21 33.25 -14.68
CA ILE A 24 26.78 33.45 -14.39
C ILE A 24 25.93 32.32 -15.01
N ILE A 25 26.21 31.95 -16.27
CA ILE A 25 25.51 30.84 -16.94
C ILE A 25 25.75 29.52 -16.19
N PHE A 26 26.99 29.26 -15.76
CA PHE A 26 27.32 28.05 -15.02
C PHE A 26 26.61 27.99 -13.66
N LEU A 27 26.55 29.09 -12.92
CA LEU A 27 25.79 29.18 -11.67
C LEU A 27 24.29 28.94 -11.92
N ALA A 28 23.70 29.54 -12.96
CA ALA A 28 22.28 29.35 -13.27
C ALA A 28 21.94 27.88 -13.58
N LEU A 29 22.82 27.17 -14.31
CA LEU A 29 22.65 25.74 -14.59
C LEU A 29 22.73 24.88 -13.33
N ILE A 30 23.66 25.18 -12.43
CA ILE A 30 23.77 24.48 -11.14
C ILE A 30 22.51 24.73 -10.30
N THR A 31 22.04 25.97 -10.21
CA THR A 31 20.82 26.29 -9.47
C THR A 31 19.60 25.56 -10.05
N ALA A 32 19.45 25.52 -11.37
CA ALA A 32 18.38 24.77 -12.02
C ALA A 32 18.47 23.26 -11.71
N LEU A 33 19.67 22.68 -11.71
CA LEU A 33 19.89 21.28 -11.35
C LEU A 33 19.46 20.99 -9.91
N PHE A 34 19.83 21.85 -8.94
CA PHE A 34 19.42 21.71 -7.55
C PHE A 34 17.91 21.87 -7.35
N ILE A 35 17.26 22.78 -8.10
CA ILE A 35 15.80 22.93 -8.05
C ILE A 35 15.11 21.67 -8.58
N VAL A 36 15.57 21.10 -9.70
CA VAL A 36 14.99 19.88 -10.28
C VAL A 36 15.22 18.67 -9.38
N LEU A 37 16.43 18.50 -8.85
CA LEU A 37 16.76 17.43 -7.90
C LEU A 37 15.99 17.60 -6.59
N GLY A 38 15.91 18.83 -6.07
CA GLY A 38 15.16 19.17 -4.88
C GLY A 38 13.67 18.91 -5.06
N ALA A 39 13.07 19.31 -6.18
CA ALA A 39 11.67 19.03 -6.48
C ALA A 39 11.41 17.52 -6.62
N LYS A 40 12.33 16.75 -7.23
CA LYS A 40 12.23 15.29 -7.30
C LYS A 40 12.37 14.63 -5.93
N PHE A 41 13.29 15.11 -5.11
CA PHE A 41 13.50 14.61 -3.75
C PHE A 41 12.30 14.93 -2.86
N VAL A 42 11.77 16.15 -2.95
CA VAL A 42 10.56 16.59 -2.26
C VAL A 42 9.37 15.76 -2.73
N LEU A 43 9.16 15.59 -4.03
CA LEU A 43 8.10 14.75 -4.58
C LEU A 43 8.24 13.28 -4.16
N PHE A 44 9.46 12.73 -4.21
CA PHE A 44 9.78 11.38 -3.74
C PHE A 44 9.46 11.26 -2.26
N TYR A 45 9.96 12.17 -1.42
CA TYR A 45 9.74 12.20 0.02
C TYR A 45 8.26 12.37 0.38
N TYR A 46 7.52 13.22 -0.32
CA TYR A 46 6.07 13.33 -0.16
C TYR A 46 5.35 12.05 -0.53
N ARG A 47 5.77 11.41 -1.63
CA ARG A 47 5.19 10.16 -2.12
C ARG A 47 5.54 8.97 -1.21
N THR A 48 6.71 8.99 -0.56
CA THR A 48 7.19 7.89 0.27
C THR A 48 6.91 8.07 1.75
N HIS A 49 6.80 9.28 2.31
CA HIS A 49 6.80 9.47 3.77
C HIS A 49 5.65 10.34 4.30
N GLY A 50 4.90 11.04 3.43
CA GLY A 50 3.89 12.01 3.87
C GLY A 50 4.45 13.09 4.81
N ILE A 51 3.61 14.01 5.29
CA ILE A 51 4.03 14.93 6.36
C ILE A 51 3.84 14.21 7.70
N GLY A 52 4.94 13.86 8.37
CA GLY A 52 4.92 13.31 9.73
C GLY A 52 5.00 11.78 9.85
N GLY A 53 5.49 11.06 8.83
CA GLY A 53 5.71 9.61 8.94
C GLY A 53 4.44 8.77 8.97
N HIS A 54 3.29 9.37 8.68
CA HIS A 54 2.01 8.70 8.55
C HIS A 54 1.47 8.97 7.15
N TYR A 55 1.30 7.93 6.35
CA TYR A 55 0.56 8.00 5.10
C TYR A 55 -0.87 8.46 5.44
N ILE A 56 -1.19 9.72 5.18
CA ILE A 56 -2.59 10.13 5.06
C ILE A 56 -3.01 9.62 3.69
N TYR A 57 -3.45 8.37 3.67
CA TYR A 57 -4.06 7.81 2.49
C TYR A 57 -5.34 8.60 2.24
N LYS A 58 -5.33 9.42 1.18
CA LYS A 58 -6.45 10.29 0.86
C LYS A 58 -7.42 9.48 0.02
N GLY A 59 -8.65 9.34 0.51
CA GLY A 59 -9.73 8.68 -0.25
C GLY A 59 -9.87 9.27 -1.66
N CYS A 60 -10.38 8.47 -2.59
CA CYS A 60 -10.70 8.94 -3.93
C CYS A 60 -12.07 9.65 -3.92
N ASP A 61 -12.29 10.60 -4.84
CA ASP A 61 -13.62 11.22 -5.03
C ASP A 61 -14.55 10.37 -5.92
N ALA A 62 -14.06 9.24 -6.44
CA ALA A 62 -14.86 8.31 -7.23
C ALA A 62 -16.02 7.74 -6.41
N LYS A 63 -17.14 7.48 -7.08
CA LYS A 63 -18.33 6.93 -6.43
C LYS A 63 -18.03 5.54 -5.88
N VAL A 64 -18.52 5.26 -4.68
CA VAL A 64 -18.51 3.90 -4.12
C VAL A 64 -19.56 3.05 -4.83
N VAL A 65 -19.14 1.87 -5.29
CA VAL A 65 -20.00 0.79 -5.79
C VAL A 65 -19.76 -0.46 -4.94
N HIS A 66 -20.73 -1.38 -4.89
CA HIS A 66 -20.63 -2.61 -4.09
C HIS A 66 -20.43 -3.85 -4.97
N ALA A 67 -19.63 -3.69 -6.04
CA ALA A 67 -19.33 -4.74 -6.99
C ALA A 67 -17.89 -4.58 -7.49
N LEU A 68 -17.19 -5.70 -7.64
CA LEU A 68 -15.83 -5.73 -8.19
C LEU A 68 -15.84 -5.39 -9.69
N PRO A 69 -14.78 -4.73 -10.21
CA PRO A 69 -14.62 -4.54 -11.64
C PRO A 69 -14.39 -5.88 -12.34
N GLU A 70 -14.66 -5.91 -13.65
CA GLU A 70 -14.52 -7.14 -14.44
C GLU A 70 -13.09 -7.71 -14.37
N GLY A 71 -13.00 -8.98 -13.99
CA GLY A 71 -11.77 -9.75 -13.88
C GLY A 71 -11.05 -9.62 -12.55
N LEU A 72 -11.48 -8.75 -11.62
CA LEU A 72 -10.97 -8.77 -10.25
C LEU A 72 -11.81 -9.76 -9.44
N THR A 73 -11.17 -10.70 -8.77
CA THR A 73 -11.84 -11.78 -8.05
C THR A 73 -11.64 -11.67 -6.53
N ASP A 74 -12.49 -12.33 -5.76
CA ASP A 74 -12.35 -12.42 -4.31
C ASP A 74 -11.04 -13.12 -3.93
N GLU A 75 -10.57 -14.10 -4.72
CA GLU A 75 -9.26 -14.74 -4.49
C GLU A 75 -8.10 -13.75 -4.61
N ALA A 76 -8.14 -12.84 -5.58
CA ALA A 76 -7.09 -11.82 -5.72
C ALA A 76 -7.08 -10.84 -4.52
N ILE A 77 -8.25 -10.58 -3.93
CA ILE A 77 -8.39 -9.79 -2.70
C ILE A 77 -7.83 -10.57 -1.51
N SER A 78 -8.22 -11.84 -1.34
CA SER A 78 -7.69 -12.72 -0.29
C SER A 78 -6.18 -12.82 -0.36
N ASP A 79 -5.61 -13.05 -1.55
CA ASP A 79 -4.16 -13.13 -1.75
C ASP A 79 -3.46 -11.81 -1.39
N ALA A 80 -4.05 -10.67 -1.75
CA ALA A 80 -3.53 -9.36 -1.39
C ALA A 80 -3.57 -9.15 0.14
N VAL A 81 -4.68 -9.46 0.80
CA VAL A 81 -4.83 -9.35 2.27
C VAL A 81 -3.83 -10.25 2.99
N ILE A 82 -3.72 -11.52 2.60
CA ILE A 82 -2.77 -12.48 3.19
C ILE A 82 -1.33 -12.01 3.00
N ASN A 83 -0.97 -11.50 1.83
CA ASN A 83 0.38 -10.98 1.58
C ASN A 83 0.69 -9.77 2.45
N VAL A 84 -0.28 -8.87 2.63
CA VAL A 84 -0.15 -7.69 3.49
C VAL A 84 0.02 -8.09 4.96
N GLU A 85 -0.81 -9.00 5.46
CA GLU A 85 -0.81 -9.41 6.88
C GLU A 85 0.38 -10.32 7.22
N TYR A 86 0.65 -11.31 6.37
CA TYR A 86 1.53 -12.44 6.68
C TYR A 86 2.73 -12.56 5.74
N GLY A 87 2.84 -11.76 4.68
CA GLY A 87 3.88 -11.91 3.66
C GLY A 87 5.31 -11.80 4.18
N LYS A 88 5.53 -11.08 5.29
CA LYS A 88 6.83 -10.97 5.97
C LYS A 88 7.20 -12.22 6.78
N GLU A 89 6.21 -12.91 7.32
CA GLU A 89 6.35 -14.06 8.22
C GLU A 89 6.04 -15.37 7.51
N LYS A 90 5.76 -15.34 6.19
CA LYS A 90 5.30 -16.51 5.42
C LYS A 90 6.20 -17.74 5.52
N ASN A 91 7.49 -17.53 5.75
CA ASN A 91 8.49 -18.61 5.88
C ASN A 91 8.60 -19.15 7.31
N ASP A 92 7.99 -18.48 8.29
CA ASP A 92 8.01 -18.84 9.71
C ASP A 92 6.82 -19.76 10.08
N PHE A 93 5.89 -19.96 9.15
CA PHE A 93 4.74 -20.84 9.33
C PHE A 93 5.12 -22.29 8.99
N ASP A 94 4.83 -23.20 9.92
CA ASP A 94 4.99 -24.63 9.70
C ASP A 94 3.84 -25.14 8.81
N LYS A 95 3.99 -26.29 8.16
CA LYS A 95 2.91 -26.98 7.44
C LYS A 95 1.71 -27.36 8.34
N TYR A 96 1.87 -27.23 9.64
CA TYR A 96 0.84 -27.41 10.66
C TYR A 96 0.13 -26.11 11.05
N ASP A 97 0.49 -24.99 10.44
CA ASP A 97 -0.21 -23.72 10.57
C ASP A 97 -1.09 -23.50 9.33
N CYS A 98 -2.36 -23.19 9.54
CA CYS A 98 -3.27 -22.72 8.50
C CYS A 98 -3.50 -21.23 8.68
N LEU A 99 -3.18 -20.44 7.63
CA LEU A 99 -3.59 -19.05 7.54
C LEU A 99 -4.94 -19.01 6.82
N ALA A 100 -5.97 -18.61 7.53
CA ALA A 100 -7.30 -18.41 6.98
C ALA A 100 -7.58 -16.91 6.90
N GLU A 101 -8.06 -16.48 5.75
CA GLU A 101 -8.57 -15.14 5.54
C GLU A 101 -9.97 -15.24 4.96
N SER A 102 -10.85 -14.36 5.41
CA SER A 102 -12.16 -14.12 4.82
C SER A 102 -12.44 -12.63 4.91
N HIS A 103 -13.27 -12.14 3.99
CA HIS A 103 -13.61 -10.73 3.95
C HIS A 103 -15.04 -10.47 3.52
N TYR A 104 -15.53 -9.32 3.94
CA TYR A 104 -16.76 -8.73 3.46
C TYR A 104 -16.43 -7.49 2.62
N LEU A 105 -17.00 -7.40 1.41
CA LEU A 105 -16.83 -6.26 0.52
C LEU A 105 -17.62 -5.05 1.02
N LEU A 106 -16.93 -4.06 1.59
CA LEU A 106 -17.55 -2.81 2.01
C LEU A 106 -17.86 -1.92 0.80
N GLY A 107 -16.94 -1.85 -0.16
CA GLY A 107 -17.16 -1.09 -1.39
C GLY A 107 -15.93 -0.99 -2.27
N VAL A 108 -16.13 -0.45 -3.46
CA VAL A 108 -15.12 -0.26 -4.49
C VAL A 108 -15.23 1.16 -5.03
N GLN A 109 -14.10 1.82 -5.20
CA GLN A 109 -13.99 3.07 -5.94
C GLN A 109 -13.24 2.80 -7.24
N ASN A 110 -13.96 2.75 -8.37
CA ASN A 110 -13.35 2.66 -9.69
C ASN A 110 -12.78 4.03 -10.05
N VAL A 111 -11.46 4.17 -9.98
CA VAL A 111 -10.76 5.41 -10.35
C VAL A 111 -10.80 5.57 -11.87
N ASP A 112 -10.53 4.47 -12.58
CA ASP A 112 -10.67 4.33 -14.03
C ASP A 112 -10.80 2.83 -14.41
N ASP A 113 -10.80 2.51 -15.71
CA ASP A 113 -10.96 1.13 -16.22
C ASP A 113 -9.81 0.18 -15.84
N THR A 114 -8.70 0.75 -15.34
CA THR A 114 -7.48 0.03 -15.00
C THR A 114 -7.06 0.22 -13.54
N HIS A 115 -7.75 1.04 -12.75
CA HIS A 115 -7.39 1.31 -11.37
C HIS A 115 -8.64 1.37 -10.50
N CYS A 116 -8.65 0.57 -9.43
CA CYS A 116 -9.70 0.65 -8.43
C CYS A 116 -9.14 0.54 -7.01
N LYS A 117 -9.90 1.07 -6.06
CA LYS A 117 -9.67 0.89 -4.61
C LYS A 117 -10.74 -0.03 -4.07
N VAL A 118 -10.33 -1.12 -3.45
CA VAL A 118 -11.25 -2.07 -2.82
C VAL A 118 -11.17 -1.89 -1.31
N TYR A 119 -12.32 -1.73 -0.68
CA TYR A 119 -12.48 -1.62 0.77
C TYR A 119 -13.14 -2.89 1.28
N VAL A 120 -12.50 -3.57 2.23
CA VAL A 120 -13.00 -4.82 2.81
C VAL A 120 -12.95 -4.77 4.34
N MET A 121 -13.90 -5.43 4.99
CA MET A 121 -13.74 -5.86 6.37
C MET A 121 -13.18 -7.28 6.33
N SER A 122 -11.90 -7.45 6.65
CA SER A 122 -11.24 -8.76 6.59
C SER A 122 -10.95 -9.30 7.99
N LEU A 123 -11.06 -10.61 8.13
CA LEU A 123 -10.61 -11.37 9.29
C LEU A 123 -9.48 -12.31 8.86
N CYS A 124 -8.27 -12.05 9.34
CA CYS A 124 -7.12 -12.92 9.16
C CYS A 124 -6.89 -13.70 10.45
N GLU A 125 -6.82 -15.03 10.37
CA GLU A 125 -6.66 -15.93 11.50
C GLU A 125 -5.60 -17.00 11.23
N ARG A 126 -4.84 -17.35 12.26
CA ARG A 126 -3.91 -18.47 12.25
C ARG A 126 -4.48 -19.59 13.10
N TYR A 127 -4.54 -20.78 12.53
CA TYR A 127 -4.92 -22.02 13.20
C TYR A 127 -3.72 -22.95 13.29
N ARG A 128 -3.63 -23.73 14.38
CA ARG A 128 -2.61 -24.77 14.54
C ARG A 128 -3.22 -26.16 14.59
N TYR A 129 -2.51 -27.13 14.03
CA TYR A 129 -2.95 -28.52 13.80
C TYR A 129 -3.32 -29.34 15.05
N SER A 130 -3.29 -28.82 16.28
CA SER A 130 -3.70 -29.63 17.44
C SER A 130 -5.20 -29.87 17.54
N TYR A 131 -6.08 -28.87 17.34
CA TYR A 131 -7.55 -29.04 17.48
C TYR A 131 -8.37 -27.91 16.81
N THR A 132 -7.95 -27.35 15.67
CA THR A 132 -8.58 -26.14 15.07
C THR A 132 -8.64 -24.95 16.04
N GLU A 133 -7.74 -24.87 17.01
CA GLU A 133 -7.65 -23.72 17.90
C GLU A 133 -7.09 -22.53 17.12
N ASN A 134 -7.84 -21.42 17.12
CA ASN A 134 -7.32 -20.12 16.71
C ASN A 134 -6.21 -19.73 17.70
N VAL A 135 -5.02 -19.44 17.16
CA VAL A 135 -3.87 -19.01 17.97
C VAL A 135 -3.59 -17.51 17.84
N SER A 136 -4.10 -16.88 16.78
CA SER A 136 -4.09 -15.43 16.60
C SER A 136 -5.14 -15.01 15.56
N GLY A 137 -5.63 -13.78 15.67
CA GLY A 137 -6.60 -13.23 14.73
C GLY A 137 -6.55 -11.70 14.69
N SER A 138 -6.90 -11.15 13.54
CA SER A 138 -6.88 -9.71 13.25
C SER A 138 -8.08 -9.37 12.37
N SER A 139 -9.03 -8.61 12.92
CA SER A 139 -10.24 -8.17 12.22
C SER A 139 -10.21 -6.66 12.07
N MET A 140 -10.16 -6.16 10.83
CA MET A 140 -10.20 -4.74 10.57
C MET A 140 -10.63 -4.40 9.14
N CYS A 141 -11.07 -3.16 8.95
CA CYS A 141 -11.17 -2.57 7.62
C CYS A 141 -9.79 -2.53 6.96
N ARG A 142 -9.72 -2.87 5.68
CA ARG A 142 -8.54 -2.71 4.83
C ARG A 142 -8.94 -2.01 3.55
N MET A 143 -7.98 -1.31 2.98
CA MET A 143 -8.10 -0.79 1.62
C MET A 143 -6.94 -1.32 0.79
N ILE A 144 -7.23 -1.72 -0.43
CA ILE A 144 -6.28 -2.29 -1.37
C ILE A 144 -6.40 -1.55 -2.70
N ASP A 145 -5.27 -1.05 -3.20
CA ASP A 145 -5.19 -0.49 -4.54
C ASP A 145 -4.87 -1.59 -5.54
N PHE A 146 -5.71 -1.73 -6.55
CA PHE A 146 -5.49 -2.64 -7.66
C PHE A 146 -5.27 -1.86 -8.95
N GLN A 147 -4.27 -2.28 -9.71
CA GLN A 147 -4.02 -1.83 -11.08
C GLN A 147 -4.14 -3.02 -12.02
N LYS A 148 -4.84 -2.82 -13.14
CA LYS A 148 -4.95 -3.79 -14.23
C LYS A 148 -3.82 -3.54 -15.22
N GLU A 149 -2.96 -4.54 -15.39
CA GLU A 149 -1.89 -4.54 -16.38
C GLU A 149 -2.00 -5.81 -17.23
N ASN A 150 -1.96 -5.67 -18.56
CA ASN A 150 -2.09 -6.81 -19.50
C ASN A 150 -3.34 -7.69 -19.31
N GLY A 151 -4.40 -7.14 -18.72
CA GLY A 151 -5.65 -7.85 -18.46
C GLY A 151 -5.74 -8.48 -17.07
N GLU A 152 -4.66 -8.49 -16.30
CA GLU A 152 -4.60 -9.05 -14.95
C GLU A 152 -4.58 -7.95 -13.91
N TRP A 153 -5.33 -8.14 -12.81
CA TRP A 153 -5.31 -7.20 -11.69
C TRP A 153 -4.21 -7.58 -10.70
N ALA A 154 -3.43 -6.59 -10.29
CA ALA A 154 -2.41 -6.75 -9.27
C ALA A 154 -2.56 -5.66 -8.20
N MET A 155 -2.36 -6.04 -6.94
CA MET A 155 -2.24 -5.09 -5.85
C MET A 155 -1.00 -4.21 -6.07
N THR A 156 -1.16 -2.90 -5.99
CA THR A 156 -0.06 -1.92 -6.09
C THR A 156 0.24 -1.24 -4.77
N ASP A 157 -0.77 -1.08 -3.90
CA ASP A 157 -0.61 -0.51 -2.56
C ASP A 157 -1.70 -1.02 -1.63
N SER A 158 -1.53 -0.81 -0.33
CA SER A 158 -2.53 -1.17 0.69
C SER A 158 -2.49 -0.21 1.87
N TRP A 159 -3.62 -0.12 2.57
CA TRP A 159 -3.77 0.69 3.77
C TRP A 159 -4.52 -0.07 4.85
N GLN A 160 -4.09 0.14 6.09
CA GLN A 160 -4.71 -0.38 7.30
C GLN A 160 -4.95 0.77 8.29
N PRO A 161 -6.00 0.69 9.12
CA PRO A 161 -6.26 1.67 10.17
C PRO A 161 -5.14 1.68 11.21
N ARG A 162 -5.04 2.79 11.95
CA ARG A 162 -4.17 2.86 13.13
C ARG A 162 -4.78 2.05 14.27
N ASP A 163 -3.94 1.56 15.17
CA ASP A 163 -4.42 0.85 16.36
C ASP A 163 -4.94 1.80 17.46
N GLY A 164 -5.67 1.21 18.42
CA GLY A 164 -6.10 1.85 19.65
C GLY A 164 -6.97 3.09 19.43
N ALA A 165 -6.68 4.17 20.16
CA ALA A 165 -7.45 5.41 20.10
C ALA A 165 -7.45 6.08 18.70
N GLY A 166 -6.51 5.71 17.82
CA GLY A 166 -6.40 6.23 16.47
C GLY A 166 -7.29 5.53 15.44
N TYR A 167 -7.90 4.39 15.78
CA TYR A 167 -8.60 3.49 14.86
C TYR A 167 -9.74 4.17 14.11
N THR A 168 -10.80 4.55 14.83
CA THR A 168 -11.99 5.19 14.26
C THR A 168 -11.64 6.44 13.47
N ALA A 169 -10.72 7.26 13.99
CA ALA A 169 -10.32 8.50 13.34
C ALA A 169 -9.58 8.25 12.02
N SER A 170 -8.73 7.22 11.95
CA SER A 170 -8.02 6.87 10.72
C SER A 170 -8.96 6.38 9.63
N ILE A 171 -9.96 5.57 9.98
CA ILE A 171 -10.99 5.11 9.04
C ILE A 171 -11.81 6.28 8.50
N LYS A 172 -12.33 7.14 9.39
CA LYS A 172 -13.14 8.30 8.97
C LYS A 172 -12.36 9.35 8.15
N GLN A 173 -11.03 9.30 8.16
CA GLN A 173 -10.18 10.18 7.34
C GLN A 173 -9.88 9.60 5.95
N THR A 174 -9.88 8.27 5.81
CA THR A 174 -9.38 7.57 4.62
C THR A 174 -10.49 6.88 3.83
N VAL A 175 -11.45 6.28 4.51
CA VAL A 175 -12.53 5.49 3.92
C VAL A 175 -13.68 6.42 3.51
N PRO A 176 -14.31 6.21 2.33
CA PRO A 176 -15.45 7.00 1.88
C PRO A 176 -16.57 7.06 2.91
N LYS A 177 -17.17 8.25 3.05
CA LYS A 177 -18.12 8.54 4.14
C LYS A 177 -19.30 7.57 4.13
N GLU A 178 -19.74 7.16 2.94
CA GLU A 178 -20.86 6.26 2.70
C GLU A 178 -20.69 4.89 3.39
N ILE A 179 -19.46 4.39 3.48
CA ILE A 179 -19.14 3.08 4.07
C ILE A 179 -18.35 3.19 5.38
N SER A 180 -17.96 4.41 5.78
CA SER A 180 -17.07 4.63 6.93
C SER A 180 -17.64 4.19 8.28
N ASP A 181 -18.96 4.30 8.49
CA ASP A 181 -19.59 3.90 9.75
C ASP A 181 -19.69 2.36 9.87
N GLU A 182 -19.84 1.65 8.76
CA GLU A 182 -19.76 0.18 8.73
C GLU A 182 -18.31 -0.29 8.89
N ALA A 183 -17.37 0.38 8.22
CA ALA A 183 -15.94 0.07 8.27
C ALA A 183 -15.33 0.18 9.68
N VAL A 184 -15.88 1.01 10.56
CA VAL A 184 -15.40 1.13 11.96
C VAL A 184 -15.91 0.02 12.87
N ASP A 185 -16.96 -0.69 12.48
CA ASP A 185 -17.55 -1.75 13.29
C ASP A 185 -16.92 -3.10 12.94
N THR A 186 -15.90 -3.48 13.69
CA THR A 186 -15.23 -4.79 13.49
C THR A 186 -16.11 -5.99 13.84
N GLN A 187 -17.26 -5.78 14.48
CA GLN A 187 -18.13 -6.85 14.96
C GLN A 187 -19.30 -7.14 14.02
N ILE A 188 -19.62 -6.23 13.09
CA ILE A 188 -20.82 -6.34 12.27
C ILE A 188 -20.83 -7.61 11.40
N HIS A 189 -19.67 -7.99 10.84
CA HIS A 189 -19.52 -9.16 9.96
C HIS A 189 -18.78 -10.33 10.61
N ILE A 190 -18.30 -10.18 11.85
CA ILE A 190 -17.32 -11.10 12.45
C ILE A 190 -17.79 -12.56 12.49
N LYS A 191 -19.09 -12.81 12.72
CA LYS A 191 -19.63 -14.16 12.83
C LYS A 191 -19.53 -14.95 11.53
N GLU A 192 -19.81 -14.28 10.41
CA GLU A 192 -19.78 -14.91 9.08
C GLU A 192 -18.33 -15.19 8.67
N LEU A 193 -17.45 -14.21 8.89
CA LEU A 193 -16.02 -14.33 8.62
C LEU A 193 -15.37 -15.45 9.44
N MET A 194 -15.66 -15.53 10.75
CA MET A 194 -15.15 -16.61 11.60
C MET A 194 -15.63 -17.99 11.13
N ALA A 195 -16.89 -18.10 10.70
CA ALA A 195 -17.44 -19.36 10.20
C ALA A 195 -16.74 -19.81 8.91
N GLU A 196 -16.49 -18.87 8.00
CA GLU A 196 -15.76 -19.13 6.75
C GLU A 196 -14.30 -19.55 7.04
N ASN A 197 -13.59 -18.82 7.89
CA ASN A 197 -12.22 -19.14 8.27
C ASN A 197 -12.12 -20.50 8.96
N THR A 198 -13.07 -20.82 9.84
CA THR A 198 -13.16 -22.13 10.48
C THR A 198 -13.31 -23.25 9.45
N ASN A 199 -14.11 -23.04 8.40
CA ASN A 199 -14.27 -24.02 7.34
C ASN A 199 -13.00 -24.15 6.49
N LYS A 200 -12.35 -23.02 6.12
CA LYS A 200 -11.05 -23.03 5.42
C LYS A 200 -9.98 -23.80 6.21
N ALA A 201 -9.93 -23.61 7.54
CA ALA A 201 -9.00 -24.33 8.41
C ALA A 201 -9.30 -25.84 8.47
N LYS A 202 -10.57 -26.24 8.55
CA LYS A 202 -10.97 -27.65 8.49
C LYS A 202 -10.52 -28.29 7.17
N ASP A 203 -10.87 -27.67 6.05
CA ASP A 203 -10.52 -28.17 4.71
C ASP A 203 -9.00 -28.30 4.54
N TYR A 204 -8.22 -27.36 5.07
CA TYR A 204 -6.76 -27.41 5.05
C TYR A 204 -6.22 -28.60 5.83
N PHE A 205 -6.68 -28.81 7.07
CA PHE A 205 -6.18 -29.88 7.92
C PHE A 205 -6.67 -31.28 7.52
N GLU A 206 -7.86 -31.39 6.91
CA GLU A 206 -8.34 -32.62 6.28
C GLU A 206 -7.42 -33.02 5.13
N LYS A 207 -7.08 -32.09 4.22
CA LYS A 207 -6.12 -32.33 3.13
C LYS A 207 -4.73 -32.69 3.66
N LEU A 208 -4.28 -32.04 4.73
CA LEU A 208 -2.99 -32.33 5.35
C LEU A 208 -2.96 -33.78 5.91
N ASN A 209 -4.06 -34.23 6.51
CA ASN A 209 -4.21 -35.61 7.00
C ASN A 209 -4.21 -36.62 5.87
N ASP A 210 -5.00 -36.39 4.82
CA ASP A 210 -5.09 -37.28 3.67
C ASP A 210 -3.76 -37.42 2.92
N SER A 211 -2.92 -36.39 2.97
CA SER A 211 -1.57 -36.44 2.37
C SER A 211 -0.58 -37.35 3.12
N GLY A 212 -0.94 -37.92 4.27
CA GLY A 212 -0.06 -38.74 5.12
C GLY A 212 1.06 -37.94 5.80
N SER A 213 1.07 -36.62 5.64
CA SER A 213 2.11 -35.71 6.15
C SER A 213 2.18 -35.63 7.68
N VAL A 214 1.12 -36.06 8.36
CA VAL A 214 0.94 -36.00 9.82
C VAL A 214 1.38 -37.30 10.50
N HIS A 215 1.28 -38.45 9.82
CA HIS A 215 1.63 -39.76 10.40
C HIS A 215 3.13 -39.92 10.72
N ASN A 216 3.98 -39.01 10.23
CA ASN A 216 5.44 -39.01 10.47
C ASN A 216 5.90 -38.03 11.56
N ALA A 217 5.00 -37.30 12.23
CA ALA A 217 5.36 -36.36 13.31
C ALA A 217 5.15 -36.92 14.72
N ALA A 218 4.73 -38.17 14.83
CA ALA A 218 4.61 -38.90 16.08
C ALA A 218 5.48 -40.18 16.04
N LEU A 219 6.81 -39.99 15.95
CA LEU A 219 7.82 -40.97 16.36
C LEU A 219 9.04 -40.24 16.91
#